data_AF-A0A7J6D582-F1
#
_entry.id   AF-A0A7J6D582-F1
#
_cell.length_a   1.000
_cell.length_b   1.000
_cell.length_c   1.000
_cell.angle_alpha   90.00
_cell.angle_beta   90.00
_cell.angle_gamma   90.00
#
_symmetry.space_group_name_H-M   'P 1'
#
loop_
_entity.id
_entity.type
_entity.pdbx_description
1 polymer ?
#
loop_
_entity_poly.entity_id
_entity_poly.type
_entity_poly.pdbx_seq_one_letter_code
_entity_poly.pdbx_strand_id
1 'polypeptide(L)'
;MSIQTIRTVFSVDTGYRLSDDQMVNHFPNHYELTRKDLMIKNIKRYRKELEKEASPLAEKDENGKYLYLDFVPVTFMLPADYNLFVEEIRKSLSSTWIMKPCGKAQGKGIFLINKLSQIKKWSHQRGHPEARRKASGWGPFIEILRQAERCSPLSWFLRSVFT
;
A
#
# COMPACT_ATOMS: atom_id res chain seq x y z
N MET A 1 -20.28 4.87 -11.62
CA MET A 1 -19.14 5.46 -12.38
C MET A 1 -17.86 4.70 -12.03
N SER A 2 -17.01 4.41 -13.02
CA SER A 2 -15.71 3.80 -12.73
C SER A 2 -14.73 4.84 -12.17
N ILE A 3 -13.79 4.44 -11.31
CA ILE A 3 -12.72 5.34 -10.79
C ILE A 3 -11.88 5.93 -11.93
N GLN A 4 -11.81 5.26 -13.08
CA GLN A 4 -11.13 5.79 -14.27
C GLN A 4 -11.89 6.98 -14.86
N THR A 5 -13.22 6.87 -14.94
CA THR A 5 -14.09 7.95 -15.41
C THR A 5 -13.99 9.18 -14.53
N ILE A 6 -13.88 9.02 -13.20
CA ILE A 6 -13.81 10.19 -12.33
C ILE A 6 -12.46 10.93 -12.37
N ARG A 7 -11.35 10.21 -12.61
CA ARG A 7 -10.06 10.87 -12.84
C ARG A 7 -10.07 11.72 -14.09
N THR A 8 -10.78 11.27 -15.13
CA THR A 8 -11.03 12.04 -16.35
C THR A 8 -11.84 13.29 -16.05
N VAL A 9 -12.94 13.17 -15.28
CA VAL A 9 -13.79 14.32 -14.91
C VAL A 9 -13.01 15.42 -14.17
N PHE A 10 -12.04 15.06 -13.31
CA PHE A 10 -11.19 16.03 -12.61
C PHE A 10 -9.89 16.40 -13.33
N SER A 11 -9.63 15.83 -14.52
CA SER A 11 -8.41 16.12 -15.28
C SER A 11 -8.58 17.44 -16.03
N VAL A 12 -7.64 18.37 -15.78
CA VAL A 12 -7.58 19.68 -16.44
C VAL A 12 -7.51 19.54 -17.97
N ASP A 13 -6.86 18.47 -18.45
CA ASP A 13 -6.63 18.21 -19.88
C ASP A 13 -7.90 17.87 -20.66
N THR A 14 -8.95 17.40 -19.97
CA THR A 14 -10.19 16.97 -20.62
C THR A 14 -11.14 18.12 -20.91
N GLY A 15 -10.91 19.30 -20.32
CA GLY A 15 -11.77 20.48 -20.46
C GLY A 15 -13.20 20.28 -19.93
N TYR A 16 -13.49 19.16 -19.26
CA TYR A 16 -14.81 18.86 -18.75
C TYR A 16 -15.08 19.67 -17.49
N ARG A 17 -16.12 20.51 -17.53
CA ARG A 17 -16.56 21.34 -16.40
C ARG A 17 -17.99 20.98 -16.05
N LEU A 18 -18.20 20.65 -14.78
CA LEU A 18 -19.53 20.41 -14.22
C LEU A 18 -20.28 21.74 -14.07
N SER A 19 -21.60 21.71 -14.26
CA SER A 19 -22.47 22.84 -13.95
C SER A 19 -22.59 23.04 -12.43
N ASP A 20 -22.97 24.24 -11.99
CA ASP A 20 -23.01 24.60 -10.56
C ASP A 20 -24.02 23.78 -9.74
N ASP A 21 -25.03 23.19 -10.38
CA ASP A 21 -26.03 22.30 -9.80
C ASP A 21 -25.60 20.82 -9.76
N GLN A 22 -24.50 20.47 -10.43
CA GLN A 22 -24.02 19.10 -10.51
C GLN A 22 -23.08 18.76 -9.35
N MET A 23 -23.40 17.69 -8.64
CA MET A 23 -22.58 17.17 -7.55
C MET A 23 -21.94 15.84 -7.91
N VAL A 24 -20.71 15.64 -7.44
CA VAL A 24 -19.98 14.37 -7.57
C VAL A 24 -19.51 13.91 -6.21
N ASN A 25 -19.81 12.65 -5.87
CA ASN A 25 -19.38 12.01 -4.64
C ASN A 25 -17.91 11.54 -4.68
N HIS A 26 -17.02 12.35 -5.22
CA HIS A 26 -15.59 12.09 -5.21
C HIS A 26 -14.84 13.41 -5.06
N PHE A 27 -13.84 13.41 -4.21
CA PHE A 27 -12.92 14.54 -4.13
C PHE A 27 -11.81 14.41 -5.19
N PRO A 28 -11.31 15.54 -5.73
CA PRO A 28 -10.07 15.57 -6.47
C PRO A 28 -8.95 14.92 -5.65
N ASN A 29 -8.07 14.15 -6.29
CA ASN A 29 -6.95 13.44 -5.65
C ASN A 29 -7.33 12.46 -4.52
N HIS A 30 -8.59 12.02 -4.41
CA HIS A 30 -9.03 11.05 -3.39
C HIS A 30 -8.17 9.77 -3.33
N TYR A 31 -7.55 9.40 -4.45
CA TYR A 31 -6.69 8.21 -4.55
C TYR A 31 -5.43 8.28 -3.66
N GLU A 32 -5.01 9.46 -3.20
CA GLU A 32 -3.90 9.64 -2.26
C GLU A 32 -4.13 8.93 -0.91
N LEU A 33 -5.38 8.82 -0.49
CA LEU A 33 -5.78 8.13 0.73
C LEU A 33 -6.45 6.78 0.47
N THR A 34 -7.13 6.58 -0.66
CA THR A 34 -7.84 5.32 -0.92
C THR A 34 -6.98 4.24 -1.57
N ARG A 35 -5.83 4.59 -2.15
CA ARG A 35 -4.85 3.61 -2.63
C ARG A 35 -3.82 3.31 -1.56
N LYS A 36 -3.68 2.04 -1.24
CA LYS A 36 -2.78 1.56 -0.17
C LYS A 36 -1.33 1.99 -0.38
N ASP A 37 -0.83 1.95 -1.62
CA ASP A 37 0.54 2.41 -1.93
C ASP A 37 0.77 3.89 -1.67
N LEU A 38 -0.21 4.74 -1.96
CA LEU A 38 -0.12 6.18 -1.74
C LEU A 38 -0.37 6.54 -0.28
N MET A 39 -1.33 5.87 0.36
CA MET A 39 -1.58 6.00 1.80
C MET A 39 -0.30 5.75 2.60
N ILE A 40 0.41 4.64 2.33
CA ILE A 40 1.65 4.31 3.04
C ILE A 40 2.75 5.35 2.77
N LYS A 41 2.90 5.83 1.53
CA LYS A 41 3.85 6.90 1.21
C LYS A 41 3.54 8.20 1.95
N ASN A 42 2.26 8.58 1.97
CA ASN A 42 1.79 9.79 2.64
C ASN A 42 2.00 9.70 4.16
N ILE A 43 1.73 8.55 4.78
CA ILE A 43 1.97 8.35 6.22
C ILE A 43 3.47 8.35 6.54
N LYS A 44 4.32 7.70 5.70
CA LYS A 44 5.78 7.76 5.85
C LYS A 44 6.30 9.20 5.74
N ARG A 45 5.78 9.99 4.79
CA ARG A 45 6.12 11.41 4.64
C ARG A 45 5.70 12.22 5.87
N TYR A 46 4.46 12.05 6.32
CA TYR A 46 3.90 12.75 7.47
C TYR A 46 4.69 12.48 8.76
N ARG A 47 5.05 11.22 9.03
CA ARG A 47 5.92 10.86 10.16
C ARG A 47 7.26 11.61 10.12
N LYS A 48 7.91 11.67 8.95
CA LYS A 48 9.20 12.35 8.76
C LYS A 48 9.10 13.88 8.92
N GLU A 49 7.99 14.48 8.51
CA GLU A 49 7.73 15.90 8.69
C GLU A 49 7.56 16.24 10.17
N LEU A 50 6.75 15.46 10.91
CA LEU A 50 6.57 15.64 12.34
C LEU A 50 7.87 15.47 13.15
N GLU A 51 8.73 14.54 12.73
CA GLU A 51 10.07 14.38 13.33
C GLU A 51 10.95 15.62 13.14
N LYS A 52 10.91 16.24 11.95
CA LYS A 52 11.66 17.47 11.66
C LYS A 52 11.14 18.65 12.46
N GLU A 53 9.84 18.70 12.70
CA GLU A 53 9.17 19.74 13.49
C GLU A 53 9.25 19.50 15.01
N ALA A 54 9.90 18.41 15.44
CA ALA A 54 9.95 18.00 16.85
C ALA A 54 8.56 17.94 17.51
N SER A 55 7.55 17.54 16.74
CA SER A 55 6.17 17.44 17.24
C SER A 55 6.05 16.33 18.28
N PRO A 56 5.31 16.53 19.39
CA PRO A 56 5.01 15.47 20.36
C PRO A 56 4.36 14.23 19.73
N LEU A 57 3.68 14.38 18.59
CA LEU A 57 3.05 13.26 17.88
C LEU A 57 4.08 12.29 17.27
N ALA A 58 5.31 12.73 17.02
CA ALA A 58 6.40 11.90 16.52
C ALA A 58 7.23 11.23 17.64
N GLU A 59 6.80 11.34 18.90
CA GLU A 59 7.46 10.70 20.03
C GLU A 59 7.57 9.17 19.82
N LYS A 60 8.73 8.62 20.16
CA LYS A 60 9.06 7.20 20.02
C LYS A 60 9.37 6.57 21.37
N ASP A 61 9.03 5.29 21.51
CA ASP A 61 9.43 4.48 22.65
C ASP A 61 10.92 4.12 22.61
N GLU A 62 11.39 3.43 23.66
CA GLU A 62 12.77 2.92 23.77
C GLU A 62 13.17 1.96 22.64
N ASN A 63 12.18 1.36 21.95
CA ASN A 63 12.38 0.46 20.83
C ASN A 63 12.35 1.18 19.46
N GLY A 64 12.22 2.51 19.45
CA GLY A 64 12.19 3.34 18.25
C GLY A 64 10.84 3.35 17.52
N LYS A 65 9.76 2.93 18.18
CA LYS A 65 8.40 2.84 17.63
C LYS A 65 7.59 4.07 18.01
N TYR A 66 6.82 4.63 17.08
CA TYR A 66 5.99 5.81 17.36
C TYR A 66 4.91 5.49 18.40
N LEU A 67 4.74 6.35 19.39
CA LEU A 67 3.71 6.19 20.41
C LEU A 67 2.30 6.42 19.85
N TYR A 68 2.13 7.50 19.08
CA TYR A 68 0.81 7.92 18.58
C TYR A 68 0.53 7.49 17.13
N LEU A 69 1.58 7.23 16.36
CA LEU A 69 1.47 6.96 14.91
C LEU A 69 1.60 5.48 14.55
N ASP A 70 1.57 4.56 15.52
CA ASP A 70 1.68 3.11 15.29
C ASP A 70 0.36 2.40 15.00
N PHE A 71 -0.48 2.98 14.14
CA PHE A 71 -1.71 2.34 13.69
C PHE A 71 -1.56 1.65 12.33
N VAL A 72 -0.45 1.88 11.63
CA VAL A 72 -0.14 1.28 10.33
C VAL A 72 0.86 0.13 10.52
N PRO A 73 0.55 -1.09 10.04
CA PRO A 73 1.47 -2.20 10.14
C PRO A 73 2.77 -1.93 9.37
N VAL A 74 3.84 -2.62 9.74
CA VAL A 74 5.11 -2.56 9.03
C VAL A 74 4.90 -2.95 7.58
N THR A 75 5.18 -2.01 6.68
CA THR A 75 4.82 -2.09 5.27
C THR A 75 5.97 -1.71 4.35
N PHE A 76 6.24 -2.56 3.37
CA PHE A 76 7.31 -2.40 2.39
C PHE A 76 6.77 -2.32 0.97
N MET A 77 7.34 -1.41 0.17
CA MET A 77 6.99 -1.17 -1.22
C MET A 77 8.05 -1.75 -2.17
N LEU A 78 7.78 -2.89 -2.80
CA LEU A 78 8.71 -3.49 -3.77
C LEU A 78 8.61 -2.82 -5.14
N PRO A 79 9.72 -2.69 -5.90
CA PRO A 79 11.07 -3.19 -5.59
C PRO A 79 11.90 -2.27 -4.69
N ALA A 80 11.47 -1.02 -4.43
CA ALA A 80 12.26 0.00 -3.74
C ALA A 80 12.73 -0.43 -2.33
N ASP A 81 11.84 -1.04 -1.55
CA ASP A 81 12.09 -1.44 -0.17
C ASP A 81 12.56 -2.91 -0.04
N TYR A 82 13.03 -3.56 -1.13
CA TYR A 82 13.36 -4.99 -1.11
C TYR A 82 14.41 -5.38 -0.08
N ASN A 83 15.50 -4.61 0.01
CA ASN A 83 16.60 -4.92 0.94
C ASN A 83 16.15 -4.81 2.40
N LEU A 84 15.42 -3.74 2.73
CA LEU A 84 14.84 -3.54 4.06
C LEU A 84 13.89 -4.68 4.44
N PHE A 85 13.06 -5.12 3.49
CA PHE A 85 12.17 -6.26 3.72
C PHE A 85 12.95 -7.57 3.96
N VAL A 86 14.03 -7.82 3.21
CA VAL A 86 14.89 -8.99 3.39
C VAL A 86 15.56 -9.02 4.77
N GLU A 87 15.96 -7.87 5.30
CA GLU A 87 16.48 -7.75 6.66
C GLU A 87 15.40 -8.06 7.69
N GLU A 88 14.19 -7.53 7.50
CA GLU A 88 13.11 -7.66 8.47
C GLU A 88 12.56 -9.11 8.57
N ILE A 89 12.42 -9.80 7.43
CA ILE A 89 11.99 -11.21 7.45
C ILE A 89 13.05 -12.13 8.07
N ARG A 90 14.34 -11.79 7.98
CA ARG A 90 15.43 -12.56 8.62
C ARG A 90 15.40 -12.45 10.14
N LYS A 91 14.97 -11.31 10.69
CA LYS A 91 14.77 -11.13 12.15
C LYS A 91 13.64 -12.00 12.68
N SER A 92 12.65 -12.33 11.85
CA SER A 92 11.41 -12.98 12.27
C SER A 92 10.95 -14.06 11.28
N LEU A 93 11.70 -15.17 11.22
CA LEU A 93 11.47 -16.26 10.26
C LEU A 93 10.10 -16.98 10.42
N SER A 94 9.46 -16.87 11.59
CA SER A 94 8.12 -17.42 11.85
C SER A 94 6.98 -16.46 11.47
N SER A 95 7.27 -15.21 11.12
CA SER A 95 6.25 -14.22 10.78
C SER A 95 5.63 -14.51 9.42
N THR A 96 4.30 -14.42 9.36
CA THR A 96 3.54 -14.46 8.10
C THR A 96 3.40 -13.04 7.56
N TRP A 97 3.65 -12.91 6.26
CA TRP A 97 3.58 -11.65 5.54
C TRP A 97 2.57 -11.72 4.42
N ILE A 98 1.98 -10.58 4.10
CA ILE A 98 0.87 -10.49 3.15
C ILE A 98 1.31 -9.62 1.99
N MET A 99 1.48 -10.23 0.83
CA MET A 99 1.78 -9.53 -0.42
C MET A 99 0.47 -9.13 -1.08
N LYS A 100 0.32 -7.83 -1.36
CA LYS A 100 -0.82 -7.27 -2.09
C LYS A 100 -0.36 -6.58 -3.38
N PRO A 101 -1.04 -6.80 -4.51
CA PRO A 101 -0.80 -6.07 -5.74
C PRO A 101 -1.45 -4.68 -5.65
N CYS A 102 -0.72 -3.63 -6.03
CA CYS A 102 -1.27 -2.28 -6.04
C CYS A 102 -2.47 -2.14 -6.99
N GLY A 103 -3.45 -1.35 -6.58
CA GLY A 103 -4.63 -1.01 -7.39
C GLY A 103 -5.62 -2.16 -7.62
N LYS A 104 -5.50 -3.29 -6.92
CA LYS A 104 -6.51 -4.37 -6.92
C LYS A 104 -7.30 -4.39 -5.61
N ALA A 105 -8.51 -4.91 -5.70
CA ALA A 105 -9.46 -5.05 -4.59
C ALA A 105 -10.05 -6.48 -4.53
N GLN A 106 -10.91 -6.74 -3.55
CA GLN A 106 -11.64 -8.01 -3.38
C GLN A 106 -10.75 -9.23 -3.12
N GLY A 107 -9.57 -9.03 -2.52
CA GLY A 107 -8.65 -10.12 -2.21
C GLY A 107 -7.93 -10.76 -3.43
N LYS A 108 -8.19 -10.27 -4.65
CA LYS A 108 -7.63 -10.85 -5.87
C LYS A 108 -6.12 -10.63 -5.96
N GLY A 109 -5.38 -11.73 -5.92
CA GLY A 109 -3.93 -11.73 -6.00
C GLY A 109 -3.23 -11.37 -4.69
N ILE A 110 -3.91 -11.50 -3.55
CA ILE A 110 -3.22 -11.50 -2.24
C ILE A 110 -2.50 -12.83 -2.06
N PHE A 111 -1.26 -12.79 -1.58
CA PHE A 111 -0.45 -13.98 -1.31
C PHE A 111 0.13 -13.92 0.10
N LEU A 112 0.03 -15.03 0.83
CA LEU A 112 0.72 -15.20 2.10
C LEU A 112 2.12 -15.74 1.83
N ILE A 113 3.12 -15.14 2.46
CA ILE A 113 4.50 -15.63 2.41
C ILE A 113 5.06 -15.75 3.83
N ASN A 114 5.87 -16.77 4.04
CA ASN A 114 6.67 -16.95 5.24
C ASN A 114 8.16 -17.09 4.92
N LYS A 115 8.51 -17.35 3.65
CA LYS A 115 9.89 -17.57 3.21
C LYS A 115 10.22 -16.68 2.02
N LEU A 116 11.43 -16.13 2.00
CA LEU A 116 11.96 -15.31 0.90
C LEU A 116 11.89 -16.01 -0.47
N SER A 117 12.04 -17.33 -0.51
CA SER A 117 11.99 -18.11 -1.75
C SER A 117 10.64 -18.03 -2.47
N GLN A 118 9.54 -17.76 -1.74
CA GLN A 118 8.19 -17.66 -2.31
C GLN A 118 8.02 -16.38 -3.14
N ILE A 119 8.76 -15.30 -2.82
CA ILE A 119 8.70 -14.02 -3.55
C ILE A 119 9.25 -14.17 -4.97
N LYS A 120 10.35 -14.93 -5.12
CA LYS A 120 10.96 -15.17 -6.44
C LYS A 120 10.01 -15.89 -7.38
N LYS A 121 9.24 -16.88 -6.89
CA LYS A 121 8.25 -17.62 -7.69
C LYS A 121 7.17 -16.71 -8.24
N TRP A 122 6.69 -15.76 -7.45
CA TRP A 122 5.68 -14.80 -7.86
C TRP A 122 6.20 -13.79 -8.89
N SER A 123 7.44 -13.32 -8.74
CA SER A 123 8.09 -12.45 -9.72
C SER A 123 8.17 -13.09 -11.11
N HIS A 124 8.49 -14.39 -11.17
CA HIS A 124 8.62 -15.15 -12.43
C HIS A 124 7.27 -15.45 -13.10
N GLN A 125 6.20 -15.66 -12.33
CA GLN A 125 4.84 -15.86 -12.88
C GLN A 125 4.30 -14.64 -13.64
N ARG A 126 4.93 -13.45 -13.49
CA ARG A 126 4.61 -12.24 -14.24
C ARG A 126 5.39 -12.06 -15.55
N GLY A 127 6.30 -12.99 -15.87
CA GLY A 127 6.99 -13.02 -17.17
C GLY A 127 6.09 -13.37 -18.36
N HIS A 128 4.80 -13.66 -18.13
CA HIS A 128 3.84 -13.94 -19.20
C HIS A 128 3.55 -12.65 -20.02
N PRO A 129 3.61 -12.70 -21.36
CA PRO A 129 3.61 -11.52 -22.25
C PRO A 129 2.39 -10.58 -22.13
N GLU A 130 1.30 -11.00 -21.50
CA GLU A 130 0.14 -10.14 -21.21
C GLU A 130 0.34 -9.16 -20.05
N ALA A 131 1.17 -9.49 -19.05
CA ALA A 131 1.48 -8.60 -17.93
C ALA A 131 2.38 -7.43 -18.34
N ARG A 132 3.10 -7.57 -19.46
CA ARG A 132 4.01 -6.55 -20.03
C ARG A 132 3.25 -5.42 -20.74
N ARG A 133 2.03 -5.69 -21.26
CA ARG A 133 1.25 -4.72 -22.05
C ARG A 133 0.60 -3.58 -21.24
N LYS A 134 0.60 -3.63 -19.91
CA LYS A 134 0.16 -2.52 -19.04
C LYS A 134 1.30 -1.81 -18.31
N ALA A 135 2.55 -1.99 -18.77
CA ALA A 135 3.74 -1.37 -18.18
C ALA A 135 4.04 0.04 -18.70
N SER A 136 3.06 0.75 -19.27
CA SER A 136 3.17 2.17 -19.60
C SER A 136 2.49 3.01 -18.50
N GLY A 137 3.29 3.44 -17.53
CA GLY A 137 2.94 4.54 -16.61
C GLY A 137 2.98 4.19 -15.12
N TRP A 138 2.63 2.97 -14.71
CA TRP A 138 2.65 2.55 -13.30
C TRP A 138 2.97 1.05 -13.20
N GLY A 139 4.26 0.72 -13.17
CA GLY A 139 4.79 -0.63 -12.92
C GLY A 139 4.70 -1.07 -11.45
N PRO A 140 5.26 -2.25 -11.09
CA PRO A 140 4.63 -3.30 -10.29
C PRO A 140 4.88 -3.16 -8.78
N PHE A 141 4.28 -2.16 -8.15
CA PHE A 141 4.40 -2.05 -6.70
C PHE A 141 3.65 -3.20 -6.01
N ILE A 142 4.34 -3.86 -5.09
CA ILE A 142 3.75 -4.82 -4.14
C ILE A 142 3.90 -4.20 -2.78
N GLU A 143 2.81 -4.23 -2.05
CA GLU A 143 2.80 -3.89 -0.65
C GLU A 143 2.91 -5.17 0.15
N ILE A 144 3.93 -5.27 1.00
CA ILE A 144 4.10 -6.39 1.92
C ILE A 144 3.88 -5.90 3.34
N LEU A 145 2.91 -6.50 4.04
CA LEU A 145 2.53 -6.16 5.41
C LEU A 145 2.83 -7.33 6.35
N ARG A 146 3.39 -7.04 7.54
CA ARG A 146 3.55 -8.06 8.60
C ARG A 146 2.19 -8.34 9.25
N GLN A 147 1.85 -9.62 9.41
CA GLN A 147 0.67 -10.01 10.19
C GLN A 147 0.92 -9.72 11.68
N ALA A 148 -0.02 -9.03 12.34
CA ALA A 148 0.06 -8.78 13.78
C ALA A 148 -0.06 -10.09 14.59
N GLU A 149 0.84 -10.29 15.54
CA GLU A 149 0.99 -11.54 16.31
C GLU A 149 -0.25 -11.93 17.15
N ARG A 150 -1.16 -10.97 17.43
CA ARG A 150 -2.38 -11.20 18.23
C ARG A 150 -3.64 -11.49 17.42
N CYS A 151 -3.58 -11.50 16.09
CA CYS A 151 -4.73 -11.80 15.24
C CYS A 151 -4.54 -13.12 14.51
N SER A 152 -5.55 -14.00 14.56
CA SER A 152 -5.55 -15.21 13.74
C SER A 152 -5.41 -14.86 12.25
N PRO A 153 -4.71 -15.66 11.43
CA PRO A 153 -4.50 -15.38 10.01
C PRO A 153 -5.80 -15.09 9.26
N LEU A 154 -6.89 -15.78 9.61
CA LEU A 154 -8.20 -15.62 9.00
C LEU A 154 -8.90 -14.31 9.43
N SER A 155 -8.85 -13.94 10.72
CA SER A 155 -9.45 -12.70 11.23
C SER A 155 -8.79 -11.45 10.64
N TRP A 156 -7.46 -11.47 10.50
CA TRP A 156 -6.73 -10.37 9.90
C TRP A 156 -6.88 -10.33 8.37
N PHE A 157 -6.86 -11.48 7.70
CA PHE A 157 -7.06 -11.57 6.25
C PHE A 157 -8.39 -10.95 5.82
N LEU A 158 -9.48 -11.22 6.55
CA LEU A 158 -10.78 -10.58 6.31
C LEU A 158 -10.68 -9.05 6.43
N ARG A 159 -10.08 -8.52 7.51
CA ARG A 159 -9.88 -7.07 7.66
C ARG A 159 -9.00 -6.46 6.57
N SER A 160 -8.02 -7.21 6.06
CA SER A 160 -7.08 -6.80 5.01
C SER A 160 -7.65 -6.89 3.58
N VAL A 161 -8.68 -7.71 3.40
CA VAL A 161 -9.42 -7.90 2.13
C VAL A 161 -10.51 -6.84 1.96
N PHE A 162 -11.12 -6.39 3.06
CA PHE A 162 -12.20 -5.41 3.08
C PHE A 162 -11.76 -3.95 3.33
N THR A 163 -10.47 -3.74 3.65
CA THR A 163 -9.77 -2.44 3.44
C THR A 163 -9.00 -2.49 2.13
#